data_AF-A0A7C8ZVY8-F1
#
_entry.id   AF-A0A7C8ZVY8-F1
#
_cell.length_a   1.000
_cell.length_b   1.000
_cell.length_c   1.000
_cell.angle_alpha   90.00
_cell.angle_beta   90.00
_cell.angle_gamma   90.00
#
_symmetry.space_group_name_H-M   'P 1'
#
loop_
_entity.id
_entity.type
_entity.pdbx_description
1 polymer ?
#
loop_
_entity_poly.entity_id
_entity_poly.type
_entity_poly.pdbx_seq_one_letter_code
_entity_poly.pdbx_strand_id
1 'polypeptide(L)'
;GDGFLISNLETWGGVMGEGHDYYERGNLDIFTGRGPCLDGPVCSMKLISDGSGPHHGWYCNYVEVTTTGPHVPCRQQLFTVEQWLALDRSPHELTAVRNNCDSTSAVGHRSVRDLLPIDVVPQVAFS
;
A
#
# COMPACT_ATOMS: atom_id res chain seq x y z
N GLY A 1 17.25 -1.38 -2.22
CA GLY A 1 16.17 -0.77 -3.00
C GLY A 1 15.57 0.32 -2.15
N ASP A 2 15.28 1.45 -2.75
CA ASP A 2 14.72 2.60 -2.04
C ASP A 2 13.21 2.44 -1.87
N GLY A 3 12.69 2.86 -0.72
CA GLY A 3 11.29 2.76 -0.34
C GLY A 3 10.96 3.78 0.75
N PHE A 4 9.70 3.93 1.08
CA PHE A 4 9.27 4.86 2.13
C PHE A 4 8.22 4.24 3.03
N LEU A 5 8.09 4.80 4.24
CA LEU A 5 7.16 4.36 5.26
C LEU A 5 5.98 5.34 5.33
N ILE A 6 4.77 4.78 5.30
CA ILE A 6 3.54 5.49 5.68
C ILE A 6 3.15 4.95 7.05
N SER A 7 3.31 5.77 8.10
CA SER A 7 3.09 5.31 9.48
C SER A 7 1.62 5.09 9.81
N ASN A 8 0.72 5.87 9.21
CA ASN A 8 -0.72 5.75 9.39
C ASN A 8 -1.41 6.20 8.10
N LEU A 9 -2.17 5.29 7.47
CA LEU A 9 -2.75 5.52 6.13
C LEU A 9 -3.82 6.62 6.16
N GLU A 10 -4.68 6.60 7.17
CA GLU A 10 -5.77 7.56 7.34
C GLU A 10 -5.26 9.00 7.45
N THR A 11 -4.35 9.28 8.38
CA THR A 11 -3.77 10.62 8.57
C THR A 11 -2.85 11.05 7.44
N TRP A 12 -2.27 10.10 6.70
CA TRP A 12 -1.44 10.40 5.53
C TRP A 12 -2.28 10.84 4.31
N GLY A 13 -3.48 10.29 4.14
CA GLY A 13 -4.22 10.50 2.90
C GLY A 13 -5.63 9.93 2.78
N GLY A 14 -6.34 9.64 3.86
CA GLY A 14 -7.69 9.09 3.79
C GLY A 14 -8.68 9.99 3.04
N VAL A 15 -9.39 9.43 2.05
CA VAL A 15 -10.32 10.19 1.18
C VAL A 15 -11.75 9.64 1.15
N MET A 16 -12.12 8.80 2.12
CA MET A 16 -13.42 8.10 2.14
C MET A 16 -14.60 8.95 2.67
N GLY A 17 -14.38 10.24 2.94
CA GLY A 17 -15.41 11.17 3.43
C GLY A 17 -15.42 11.31 4.95
N GLU A 18 -16.19 12.29 5.46
CA GLU A 18 -16.28 12.58 6.89
C GLU A 18 -17.02 11.47 7.64
N GLY A 19 -16.44 11.00 8.74
CA GLY A 19 -17.05 9.96 9.59
C GLY A 19 -16.96 8.54 9.04
N HIS A 20 -16.19 8.30 7.97
CA HIS A 20 -15.90 6.95 7.49
C HIS A 20 -15.06 6.18 8.50
N ASP A 21 -15.45 4.93 8.76
CA ASP A 21 -14.72 4.01 9.62
C ASP A 21 -13.79 3.15 8.75
N TYR A 22 -12.49 3.45 8.83
CA TYR A 22 -11.47 2.78 8.04
C TYR A 22 -11.19 1.38 8.59
N TYR A 23 -10.70 0.50 7.71
CA TYR A 23 -10.24 -0.86 8.01
C TYR A 23 -11.36 -1.83 8.41
N GLU A 24 -12.61 -1.47 8.08
CA GLU A 24 -13.79 -2.27 8.37
C GLU A 24 -14.03 -3.39 7.35
N ARG A 25 -14.62 -4.48 7.84
CA ARG A 25 -14.88 -5.67 7.03
C ARG A 25 -15.79 -5.37 5.84
N GLY A 26 -15.37 -5.75 4.64
CA GLY A 26 -16.12 -5.54 3.40
C GLY A 26 -15.90 -4.16 2.78
N ASN A 27 -15.08 -3.30 3.41
CA ASN A 27 -14.75 -1.99 2.86
C ASN A 27 -13.52 -2.05 1.94
N LEU A 28 -13.54 -1.16 0.94
CA LEU A 28 -12.37 -0.79 0.16
C LEU A 28 -11.98 0.62 0.60
N ASP A 29 -10.83 0.75 1.24
CA ASP A 29 -10.32 2.04 1.69
C ASP A 29 -9.29 2.58 0.72
N ILE A 30 -9.45 3.85 0.36
CA ILE A 30 -8.57 4.55 -0.57
C ILE A 30 -7.83 5.64 0.17
N PHE A 31 -6.52 5.66 -0.02
CA PHE A 31 -5.63 6.67 0.53
C PHE A 31 -4.87 7.35 -0.62
N THR A 32 -4.58 8.63 -0.50
CA THR A 32 -3.77 9.37 -1.48
C THR A 32 -2.84 10.35 -0.78
N GLY A 33 -1.57 10.32 -1.16
CA GLY A 33 -0.58 11.22 -0.60
C GLY A 33 0.68 11.30 -1.44
N ARG A 34 1.55 12.25 -1.09
CA ARG A 34 2.86 12.40 -1.74
C ARG A 34 3.90 11.56 -1.02
N GLY A 35 4.67 10.82 -1.82
CA GLY A 35 5.84 10.08 -1.36
C GLY A 35 7.14 10.69 -1.89
N PRO A 36 8.30 10.32 -1.31
CA PRO A 36 9.58 10.58 -1.95
C PRO A 36 9.68 9.81 -3.26
N CYS A 37 10.63 10.23 -4.08
CA CYS A 37 10.88 9.61 -5.38
C CYS A 37 11.41 8.19 -5.19
N LEU A 38 11.01 7.28 -6.06
CA LEU A 38 11.49 5.90 -6.09
C LEU A 38 12.37 5.67 -7.32
N ASP A 39 13.48 4.95 -7.15
CA ASP A 39 14.39 4.59 -8.25
C ASP A 39 13.76 3.67 -9.31
N GLY A 40 12.59 3.11 -9.01
CA GLY A 40 11.87 2.19 -9.88
C GLY A 40 10.40 2.07 -9.50
N PRO A 41 9.63 1.26 -10.24
CA PRO A 41 8.27 0.92 -9.86
C PRO A 41 8.23 0.24 -8.49
N VAL A 42 7.16 0.49 -7.72
CA VAL A 42 6.89 -0.24 -6.49
C VAL A 42 6.73 -1.73 -6.84
N CYS A 43 7.56 -2.57 -6.24
CA CYS A 43 7.52 -4.02 -6.46
C CYS A 43 7.50 -4.82 -5.15
N SER A 44 7.65 -4.17 -4.01
CA SER A 44 7.50 -4.81 -2.70
C SER A 44 6.70 -3.94 -1.75
N MET A 45 6.03 -4.59 -0.80
CA MET A 45 5.18 -3.95 0.20
C MET A 45 5.31 -4.69 1.53
N LYS A 46 5.35 -3.92 2.63
CA LYS A 46 5.16 -4.41 3.99
C LYS A 46 3.94 -3.72 4.60
N LEU A 47 2.87 -4.47 4.82
CA LEU A 47 1.66 -4.01 5.48
C LEU A 47 1.71 -4.41 6.95
N ILE A 48 1.39 -3.48 7.86
CA ILE A 48 1.47 -3.68 9.31
C ILE A 48 0.16 -3.17 9.93
N SER A 49 -0.44 -3.98 10.79
CA SER A 49 -1.46 -3.54 11.74
C SER A 49 -0.80 -3.30 13.10
N ASP A 50 -1.27 -2.30 13.83
CA ASP A 50 -0.84 -2.06 15.21
C ASP A 50 -1.55 -2.98 16.23
N GLY A 51 -2.54 -3.76 15.78
CA GLY A 51 -3.32 -4.67 16.62
C GLY A 51 -4.12 -3.97 17.72
N SER A 52 -4.37 -2.66 17.59
CA SER A 52 -5.09 -1.88 18.59
C SER A 52 -6.61 -1.92 18.39
N GLY A 53 -7.37 -1.72 19.47
CA GLY A 53 -8.83 -1.69 19.45
C GLY A 53 -9.52 -3.06 19.62
N PRO A 54 -10.84 -3.04 19.88
CA PRO A 54 -11.65 -4.26 19.89
C PRO A 54 -11.77 -4.83 18.47
N HIS A 55 -11.71 -6.16 18.32
CA HIS A 55 -11.81 -6.82 17.01
C HIS A 55 -10.79 -6.33 15.97
N HIS A 56 -9.57 -6.00 16.40
CA HIS A 56 -8.45 -5.48 15.59
C HIS A 56 -7.93 -6.38 14.45
N GLY A 57 -8.56 -7.53 14.21
CA GLY A 57 -8.13 -8.48 13.20
C GLY A 57 -8.63 -8.07 11.82
N TRP A 58 -7.71 -7.68 10.93
CA TRP A 58 -8.03 -7.32 9.55
C TRP A 58 -7.73 -8.47 8.61
N TYR A 59 -8.72 -8.93 7.85
CA TYR A 59 -8.43 -9.79 6.70
C TYR A 59 -8.25 -8.93 5.46
N CYS A 60 -7.01 -8.79 5.03
CA CYS A 60 -6.67 -8.02 3.84
C CYS A 60 -6.64 -8.96 2.63
N ASN A 61 -7.45 -8.67 1.61
CA ASN A 61 -7.47 -9.44 0.36
C ASN A 61 -6.32 -9.01 -0.54
N TYR A 62 -6.24 -7.72 -0.81
CA TYR A 62 -5.20 -7.14 -1.66
C TYR A 62 -4.92 -5.70 -1.28
N VAL A 63 -3.73 -5.25 -1.68
CA VAL A 63 -3.37 -3.84 -1.75
C VAL A 63 -3.00 -3.52 -3.18
N GLU A 64 -3.66 -2.53 -3.77
CA GLU A 64 -3.26 -1.97 -5.05
C GLU A 64 -2.56 -0.64 -4.81
N VAL A 65 -1.32 -0.51 -5.30
CA VAL A 65 -0.56 0.74 -5.21
C VAL A 65 -0.48 1.34 -6.60
N THR A 66 -1.07 2.52 -6.75
CA THR A 66 -0.90 3.35 -7.95
C THR A 66 0.11 4.45 -7.69
N THR A 67 1.09 4.60 -8.57
CA THR A 67 2.11 5.65 -8.52
C THR A 67 2.07 6.48 -9.78
N THR A 68 2.12 7.79 -9.64
CA THR A 68 2.18 8.75 -10.75
C THR A 68 2.99 9.98 -10.35
N GLY A 69 3.33 10.84 -11.30
CA GLY A 69 4.06 12.06 -11.03
C GLY A 69 4.18 12.92 -12.29
N PRO A 70 4.67 14.15 -12.18
CA PRO A 70 4.82 15.02 -13.34
C PRO A 70 5.73 14.36 -14.38
N HIS A 71 5.21 14.16 -15.59
CA HIS A 71 5.92 13.48 -16.69
C HIS A 71 6.32 12.01 -16.41
N VAL A 72 5.77 11.40 -15.36
CA VAL A 72 5.95 9.98 -15.03
C VAL A 72 4.65 9.25 -15.37
N PRO A 73 4.69 8.21 -16.23
CA PRO A 73 3.49 7.44 -16.54
C PRO A 73 2.97 6.74 -15.27
N CYS A 74 1.65 6.69 -15.16
CA CYS A 74 0.98 5.95 -14.09
C CYS A 74 1.42 4.47 -14.10
N ARG A 75 1.75 3.92 -12.93
CA ARG A 75 2.04 2.51 -12.74
C ARG A 75 1.28 1.96 -11.56
N GLN A 76 0.65 0.81 -11.77
CA GLN A 76 -0.10 0.06 -10.77
C GLN A 76 0.65 -1.21 -10.40
N GLN A 77 0.67 -1.53 -9.11
CA GLN A 77 1.17 -2.80 -8.59
C GLN A 77 0.11 -3.38 -7.65
N LEU A 78 -0.43 -4.54 -8.04
CA LEU A 78 -1.32 -5.33 -7.20
C LEU A 78 -0.49 -6.28 -6.32
N PHE A 79 -0.78 -6.29 -5.03
CA PHE A 79 -0.27 -7.23 -4.06
C PHE A 79 -1.42 -8.06 -3.49
N THR A 80 -1.51 -9.33 -3.90
CA THR A 80 -2.45 -10.28 -3.29
C THR A 80 -1.97 -10.65 -1.89
N VAL A 81 -2.75 -10.26 -0.88
CA VAL A 81 -2.43 -10.47 0.53
C VAL A 81 -3.12 -11.73 1.05
N GLU A 82 -4.45 -11.81 0.98
CA GLU A 82 -5.27 -12.94 1.46
C GLU A 82 -4.87 -13.46 2.85
N GLN A 83 -4.61 -12.54 3.79
CA GLN A 83 -4.04 -12.85 5.10
C GLN A 83 -4.74 -12.08 6.22
N TRP A 84 -4.96 -12.76 7.36
CA TRP A 84 -5.29 -12.11 8.62
C TRP A 84 -4.07 -11.36 9.16
N LEU A 85 -4.23 -10.07 9.45
CA LEU A 85 -3.33 -9.26 10.27
C LEU A 85 -3.89 -9.24 11.69
N ALA A 86 -3.72 -10.35 12.41
CA ALA A 86 -4.33 -10.56 13.71
C ALA A 86 -3.50 -11.56 14.53
N LEU A 87 -3.55 -11.46 15.87
CA LEU A 87 -2.90 -12.43 16.76
C LEU A 87 -3.81 -13.61 17.13
N ASP A 88 -5.13 -13.46 17.01
CA ASP A 88 -6.14 -14.46 17.35
C ASP A 88 -6.55 -15.36 16.17
N ARG A 89 -6.08 -15.05 14.95
CA ARG A 89 -6.35 -15.81 13.73
C ARG A 89 -5.05 -16.19 13.05
N SER A 90 -4.98 -17.40 12.49
CA SER A 90 -3.83 -17.83 11.68
C SER A 90 -3.61 -16.86 10.51
N PRO A 91 -2.37 -16.40 10.24
CA PRO A 91 -1.09 -16.92 10.74
C PRO A 91 -0.60 -16.40 12.10
N HIS A 92 -1.40 -15.67 12.86
CA HIS A 92 -1.03 -15.04 14.14
C HIS A 92 0.04 -13.95 13.97
N GLU A 93 0.01 -13.24 12.84
CA GLU A 93 0.93 -12.17 12.50
C GLU A 93 0.17 -10.87 12.27
N LEU A 94 0.72 -9.75 12.76
CA LEU A 94 0.22 -8.40 12.48
C LEU A 94 0.91 -7.78 11.25
N THR A 95 1.60 -8.58 10.44
CA THR A 95 2.40 -8.11 9.31
C THR A 95 2.20 -9.01 8.10
N ALA A 96 2.14 -8.41 6.92
CA ALA A 96 2.19 -9.12 5.65
C ALA A 96 3.25 -8.48 4.74
N VAL A 97 4.17 -9.28 4.22
CA VAL A 97 5.19 -8.85 3.25
C VAL A 97 4.89 -9.47 1.90
N ARG A 98 4.87 -8.67 0.83
CA ARG A 98 4.77 -9.15 -0.55
C ARG A 98 5.92 -8.58 -1.35
N ASN A 99 6.60 -9.44 -2.11
CA ASN A 99 7.74 -9.06 -2.94
C ASN A 99 7.56 -9.65 -4.34
N ASN A 100 7.28 -8.78 -5.29
CA ASN A 100 7.03 -9.07 -6.70
C ASN A 100 8.17 -8.54 -7.59
N CYS A 101 9.32 -8.18 -7.02
CA CYS A 101 10.42 -7.57 -7.78
C CYS A 101 11.02 -8.51 -8.85
N ASP A 102 10.92 -9.82 -8.68
CA ASP A 102 11.38 -10.80 -9.67
C ASP A 102 10.34 -11.06 -10.79
N SER A 103 9.04 -10.86 -10.50
CA SER A 103 7.96 -11.02 -11.48
C SER A 103 7.75 -9.77 -12.34
N THR A 104 8.26 -8.61 -11.91
CA THR A 104 8.30 -7.37 -12.69
C THR A 104 9.54 -7.28 -13.58
N SER A 105 9.80 -8.32 -14.38
CA SER A 105 10.78 -8.22 -15.45
C SER A 105 10.21 -7.35 -16.59
N ALA A 106 10.87 -6.21 -16.82
CA ALA A 106 10.75 -5.30 -17.97
C ALA A 106 9.61 -4.25 -17.99
N VAL A 107 9.86 -3.07 -17.40
CA VAL A 107 9.52 -1.80 -18.06
C VAL A 107 10.66 -0.79 -17.89
N GLY A 108 11.51 -0.74 -18.93
CA GLY A 108 12.29 0.41 -19.39
C GLY A 108 12.95 1.32 -18.33
N HIS A 109 14.25 1.12 -18.13
CA HIS A 109 15.14 2.11 -17.55
C HIS A 109 15.13 3.37 -18.44
N ARG A 110 14.56 4.47 -17.95
CA ARG A 110 14.94 5.81 -18.41
C ARG A 110 15.67 6.50 -17.27
N SER A 111 16.98 6.65 -17.46
CA SER A 111 17.80 7.58 -16.70
C SER A 111 17.42 9.00 -17.12
N VAL A 112 16.80 9.81 -16.25
CA VAL A 112 16.91 11.28 -16.29
C VAL A 112 16.70 11.89 -14.90
N ARG A 113 17.83 12.29 -14.31
CA ARG A 113 18.19 13.42 -13.42
C ARG A 113 17.19 14.40 -12.77
N ASP A 114 15.87 14.26 -12.85
CA ASP A 114 14.93 15.12 -12.08
C ASP A 114 13.88 14.26 -11.40
N LEU A 115 14.23 13.73 -10.23
CA LEU A 115 13.33 12.97 -9.37
C LEU A 115 12.31 13.92 -8.73
N LEU A 116 11.18 14.13 -9.41
CA LEU A 116 10.04 14.86 -8.84
C LEU A 116 9.24 13.96 -7.88
N PRO A 117 8.63 14.53 -6.82
CA PRO A 117 7.77 13.78 -5.92
C PRO A 117 6.68 13.02 -6.68
N ILE A 118 6.40 11.80 -6.23
CA ILE A 118 5.34 10.97 -6.80
C ILE A 118 4.09 11.05 -5.94
N ASP A 119 2.94 11.12 -6.60
CA ASP A 119 1.65 10.89 -5.97
C ASP A 119 1.44 9.37 -5.88
N VAL A 120 1.10 8.91 -4.68
CA VAL A 120 0.93 7.49 -4.36
C VAL A 120 -0.50 7.30 -3.86
N VAL A 121 -1.19 6.32 -4.42
CA VAL A 121 -2.59 6.01 -4.10
C VAL A 121 -2.71 4.53 -3.74
N PRO A 122 -2.55 4.17 -2.45
CA PRO A 122 -2.86 2.85 -1.95
C PRO A 122 -4.37 2.64 -1.84
N GLN A 123 -4.84 1.51 -2.33
CA GLN A 123 -6.19 1.00 -2.12
C GLN A 123 -6.08 -0.32 -1.36
N VAL A 124 -6.75 -0.44 -0.22
CA VAL A 124 -6.69 -1.60 0.65
C VAL A 124 -8.08 -2.21 0.79
N ALA A 125 -8.22 -3.46 0.37
CA ALA A 125 -9.51 -4.17 0.42
C ALA A 125 -9.59 -5.13 1.60
N PHE A 126 -10.60 -4.97 2.45
CA PHE A 126 -10.86 -5.78 3.63
C PHE A 126 -12.08 -6.69 3.42
N SER A 127 -12.00 -7.97 3.82
CA SER A 127 -13.11 -8.96 3.73
C SER A 127 -13.45 -9.60 5.07
#